data_AF-A0A0F9NV35-F1
#
_entry.id   AF-A0A0F9NV35-F1
#
_cell.length_a   1.000
_cell.length_b   1.000
_cell.length_c   1.000
_cell.angle_alpha   90.00
_cell.angle_beta   90.00
_cell.angle_gamma   90.00
#
_symmetry.space_group_name_H-M   'P 1'
#
loop_
_entity.id
_entity.type
_entity.pdbx_description
1 polymer ?
#
loop_
_entity_poly.entity_id
_entity_poly.type
_entity_poly.pdbx_seq_one_letter_code
_entity_poly.pdbx_strand_id
1 'polypeptide(L)'
;MKRKLFISALLVAIAFIVSLSVPVNAEWNNSGAWDSIKLLSRGNASSTGVVGTTNINWAADRTHTFTFGNGNETLTFSAPRAGEIVSLTVIQFSTGGQTITWPTIKWPGGVTPTLSAGNNDEDNVFFIYNGTDYINIGFAADVQ
;
A
#
# COMPACT_ATOMS: atom_id res chain seq x y z
N MET A 1 -49.85 20.59 55.63
CA MET A 1 -49.11 19.57 56.42
C MET A 1 -49.22 18.23 55.68
N LYS A 2 -48.12 17.47 55.58
CA LYS A 2 -47.91 16.16 54.89
C LYS A 2 -47.24 16.29 53.51
N ARG A 3 -46.17 15.56 53.14
CA ARG A 3 -45.26 14.61 53.81
C ARG A 3 -44.01 14.52 52.90
N LYS A 4 -42.80 14.67 53.45
CA LYS A 4 -41.57 14.17 52.80
C LYS A 4 -41.58 12.63 52.95
N LEU A 5 -41.43 11.89 51.85
CA LEU A 5 -41.05 10.47 51.88
C LEU A 5 -39.97 10.26 50.82
N PHE A 6 -38.73 10.00 51.27
CA PHE A 6 -37.62 9.49 50.46
C PHE A 6 -37.64 7.96 50.52
N ILE A 7 -37.51 7.28 49.38
CA ILE A 7 -36.92 5.93 49.11
C ILE A 7 -36.86 5.89 47.55
N SER A 8 -35.74 6.18 46.90
CA SER A 8 -34.61 5.30 46.52
C SER A 8 -34.90 4.29 45.37
N ALA A 9 -34.09 4.43 44.31
CA ALA A 9 -33.63 3.48 43.27
C ALA A 9 -34.30 3.41 41.88
N LEU A 10 -33.44 3.56 40.85
CA LEU A 10 -33.53 3.15 39.41
C LEU A 10 -34.49 3.98 38.51
N LEU A 11 -34.18 4.50 37.30
CA LEU A 11 -33.00 4.57 36.41
C LEU A 11 -33.45 5.34 35.13
N VAL A 12 -32.65 6.30 34.62
CA VAL A 12 -32.49 6.71 33.19
C VAL A 12 -33.74 7.30 32.47
N ALA A 13 -33.76 8.50 31.88
CA ALA A 13 -32.82 9.08 30.93
C ALA A 13 -32.96 10.61 30.78
N ILE A 14 -31.80 11.26 30.75
CA ILE A 14 -31.39 12.36 29.86
C ILE A 14 -32.10 13.72 30.03
N ALA A 15 -31.44 14.55 30.85
CA ALA A 15 -31.62 15.99 31.06
C ALA A 15 -31.50 16.78 29.74
N PHE A 16 -32.41 17.72 29.46
CA PHE A 16 -32.44 19.12 29.94
C PHE A 16 -31.21 19.94 29.50
N ILE A 17 -31.46 20.83 28.55
CA ILE A 17 -30.51 21.76 27.92
C ILE A 17 -30.03 22.76 28.97
N VAL A 18 -28.72 22.78 29.24
CA VAL A 18 -28.03 23.87 29.94
C VAL A 18 -26.96 24.44 29.02
N SER A 19 -27.07 25.74 28.76
CA SER A 19 -26.05 26.58 28.16
C SER A 19 -24.81 26.67 29.06
N LEU A 20 -23.81 25.84 28.79
CA LEU A 20 -22.40 26.17 29.04
C LEU A 20 -21.83 26.67 27.71
N SER A 21 -21.06 27.76 27.77
CA SER A 21 -20.17 28.19 26.69
C SER A 21 -19.15 27.08 26.41
N VAL A 22 -19.50 26.16 25.51
CA VAL A 22 -18.50 25.32 24.86
C VAL A 22 -17.75 26.23 23.89
N PRO A 23 -16.42 26.35 23.99
CA PRO A 23 -15.66 27.15 23.03
C PRO A 23 -15.97 26.72 21.59
N VAL A 24 -15.93 27.67 20.66
CA VAL A 24 -15.87 27.41 19.21
C VAL A 24 -14.56 26.68 18.92
N ASN A 25 -14.57 25.39 19.23
CA ASN A 25 -13.64 24.36 18.81
C ASN A 25 -14.30 22.97 18.88
N ALA A 26 -15.64 22.91 18.98
CA ALA A 26 -16.40 21.80 18.39
C ALA A 26 -16.41 21.88 16.85
N GLU A 27 -15.55 22.72 16.26
CA GLU A 27 -15.14 22.56 14.89
C GLU A 27 -14.31 21.29 14.80
N TRP A 28 -14.93 20.29 14.16
CA TRP A 28 -14.28 19.08 13.65
C TRP A 28 -14.12 17.90 14.60
N ASN A 29 -15.21 17.48 15.26
CA ASN A 29 -15.29 16.13 15.83
C ASN A 29 -16.20 15.18 15.03
N ASN A 30 -16.20 15.34 13.70
CA ASN A 30 -16.71 14.32 12.78
C ASN A 30 -15.55 13.50 12.21
N SER A 31 -14.67 13.03 13.10
CA SER A 31 -13.46 12.27 12.77
C SER A 31 -13.73 10.82 12.32
N GLY A 32 -15.00 10.45 12.15
CA GLY A 32 -15.41 9.16 11.57
C GLY A 32 -16.24 9.25 10.28
N ALA A 33 -16.67 10.44 9.86
CA ALA A 33 -17.55 10.59 8.69
C ALA A 33 -16.87 11.23 7.48
N TRP A 34 -15.60 11.64 7.60
CA TRP A 34 -14.74 11.94 6.45
C TRP A 34 -13.88 10.73 6.02
N ASP A 35 -13.95 9.60 6.73
CA ASP A 35 -13.39 8.32 6.25
C ASP A 35 -14.35 7.60 5.27
N SER A 36 -15.52 8.19 4.98
CA SER A 36 -16.57 7.59 4.14
C SER A 36 -16.75 8.24 2.77
N ILE A 37 -15.92 9.22 2.41
CA ILE A 37 -15.35 9.21 1.06
C ILE A 37 -14.03 8.48 1.25
N LYS A 38 -14.10 7.16 1.40
CA LYS A 38 -12.98 6.33 0.99
C LYS A 38 -12.82 6.70 -0.46
N LEU A 39 -11.82 7.51 -0.78
CA LEU A 39 -11.26 7.48 -2.12
C LEU A 39 -11.17 5.99 -2.43
N LEU A 40 -11.79 5.56 -3.53
CA LEU A 40 -11.51 4.25 -4.11
C LEU A 40 -10.06 4.30 -4.62
N SER A 41 -9.13 4.54 -3.72
CA SER A 41 -7.70 4.49 -3.93
C SER A 41 -7.43 3.04 -4.24
N ARG A 42 -7.25 2.74 -5.53
CA ARG A 42 -6.40 1.61 -5.89
C ARG A 42 -5.05 1.99 -5.26
N GLY A 43 -4.63 1.26 -4.24
CA GLY A 43 -3.40 1.59 -3.54
C GLY A 43 -2.20 1.36 -4.42
N ASN A 44 -1.05 1.83 -3.97
CA ASN A 44 0.24 1.41 -4.49
C ASN A 44 1.05 0.96 -3.29
N ALA A 45 1.45 -0.30 -3.26
CA ALA A 45 2.35 -0.78 -2.23
C ALA A 45 3.77 -0.26 -2.54
N SER A 46 4.55 0.04 -1.50
CA SER A 46 5.92 0.54 -1.69
C SER A 46 6.89 -0.14 -0.76
N SER A 47 8.11 -0.39 -1.25
CA SER A 47 9.21 -0.96 -0.49
C SER A 47 10.54 -0.38 -0.95
N THR A 48 11.47 -0.20 -0.02
CA THR A 48 12.85 0.22 -0.32
C THR A 48 13.82 -0.89 0.06
N GLY A 49 14.67 -1.29 -0.88
CA GLY A 49 15.78 -2.20 -0.62
C GLY A 49 16.84 -1.56 0.27
N VAL A 50 17.63 -2.36 0.98
CA VAL A 50 18.80 -1.86 1.74
C VAL A 50 20.04 -2.50 1.13
N VAL A 51 20.12 -3.83 1.22
CA VAL A 51 20.85 -4.81 0.39
C VAL A 51 20.33 -6.18 0.84
N GLY A 52 20.01 -7.08 -0.09
CA GLY A 52 19.69 -8.47 0.26
C GLY A 52 18.45 -9.01 -0.42
N THR A 53 17.39 -9.26 0.36
CA THR A 53 16.14 -9.83 -0.15
C THR A 53 14.95 -8.95 0.20
N THR A 54 14.20 -8.58 -0.82
CA THR A 54 12.95 -7.83 -0.68
C THR A 54 11.78 -8.68 -1.17
N ASN A 55 10.73 -8.80 -0.35
CA ASN A 55 9.50 -9.49 -0.72
C ASN A 55 8.46 -8.50 -1.28
N ILE A 56 7.99 -8.76 -2.49
CA ILE A 56 6.86 -8.07 -3.11
C ILE A 56 5.61 -8.90 -2.83
N ASN A 57 4.75 -8.37 -1.94
CA ASN A 57 3.54 -9.05 -1.52
C ASN A 57 2.33 -8.52 -2.31
N TRP A 58 1.86 -9.31 -3.27
CA TRP A 58 0.75 -8.94 -4.16
C TRP A 58 -0.61 -8.92 -3.45
N ALA A 59 -0.71 -9.43 -2.23
CA ALA A 59 -1.90 -9.25 -1.41
C ALA A 59 -2.03 -7.84 -0.81
N ALA A 60 -0.92 -7.07 -0.76
CA ALA A 60 -0.94 -5.69 -0.29
C ALA A 60 -1.53 -4.77 -1.36
N ASP A 61 -1.00 -4.84 -2.59
CA ASP A 61 -1.61 -4.25 -3.77
C ASP A 61 -1.09 -4.92 -5.05
N ARG A 62 -1.81 -4.74 -6.15
CA ARG A 62 -1.47 -5.23 -7.50
C ARG A 62 -0.43 -4.36 -8.18
N THR A 63 -0.37 -3.09 -7.80
CA THR A 63 0.65 -2.12 -8.21
C THR A 63 1.63 -1.95 -7.07
N HIS A 64 2.92 -2.17 -7.34
CA HIS A 64 3.97 -2.02 -6.33
C HIS A 64 5.13 -1.19 -6.88
N THR A 65 5.63 -0.25 -6.09
CA THR A 65 6.86 0.49 -6.36
C THR A 65 7.99 -0.01 -5.47
N PHE A 66 9.03 -0.54 -6.08
CA PHE A 66 10.26 -0.94 -5.42
C PHE A 66 11.37 0.05 -5.76
N THR A 67 11.98 0.65 -4.73
CA THR A 67 13.14 1.51 -4.89
C THR A 67 14.37 0.78 -4.37
N PHE A 68 15.46 0.78 -5.14
CA PHE A 68 16.71 0.20 -4.69
C PHE A 68 17.30 0.95 -3.49
N GLY A 69 18.00 0.19 -2.65
CA GLY A 69 18.98 0.73 -1.71
C GLY A 69 20.35 0.91 -2.35
N ASN A 70 21.38 1.07 -1.54
CA ASN A 70 22.77 1.18 -2.02
C ASN A 70 23.39 -0.19 -2.37
N GLY A 71 22.72 -0.98 -3.21
CA GLY A 71 23.22 -2.26 -3.67
C GLY A 71 22.20 -3.11 -4.44
N ASN A 72 22.68 -4.25 -4.93
CA ASN A 72 21.85 -5.22 -5.65
C ASN A 72 20.86 -5.91 -4.72
N GLU A 73 19.73 -6.34 -5.28
CA GLU A 73 18.61 -6.89 -4.51
C GLU A 73 18.10 -8.20 -5.13
N THR A 74 17.70 -9.13 -4.27
CA THR A 74 17.00 -10.35 -4.65
C THR A 74 15.53 -10.15 -4.38
N LEU A 75 14.69 -10.26 -5.40
CA LEU A 75 13.25 -10.16 -5.19
C LEU A 75 12.63 -11.54 -4.96
N THR A 76 11.70 -11.58 -4.03
CA THR A 76 10.76 -12.71 -3.86
C THR A 76 9.36 -12.19 -4.05
N PHE A 77 8.49 -12.98 -4.67
CA PHE A 77 7.09 -12.61 -4.89
C PHE A 77 6.19 -13.54 -4.08
N SER A 78 5.17 -12.97 -3.41
CA SER A 78 4.27 -13.73 -2.55
C SER A 78 2.80 -13.36 -2.74
N ALA A 79 1.94 -14.31 -2.36
CA ALA A 79 0.49 -14.22 -2.41
C ALA A 79 -0.15 -13.83 -3.76
N PRO A 80 0.35 -14.31 -4.92
CA PRO A 80 -0.33 -14.05 -6.18
C PRO A 80 -1.64 -14.83 -6.28
N ARG A 81 -2.58 -14.33 -7.08
CA ARG A 81 -3.82 -15.03 -7.43
C ARG A 81 -3.78 -15.49 -8.89
N ALA A 82 -4.29 -16.69 -9.18
CA ALA A 82 -4.33 -17.17 -10.57
C ALA A 82 -5.17 -16.22 -11.45
N GLY A 83 -4.65 -15.91 -12.64
CA GLY A 83 -5.23 -14.94 -13.56
C GLY A 83 -4.96 -13.47 -13.20
N GLU A 84 -4.19 -13.20 -12.14
CA GLU A 84 -3.89 -11.85 -11.71
C GLU A 84 -2.81 -11.19 -12.57
N ILE A 85 -3.08 -9.95 -12.96
CA ILE A 85 -2.10 -9.06 -13.58
C ILE A 85 -1.60 -8.11 -12.50
N VAL A 86 -0.27 -8.05 -12.35
CA VAL A 86 0.43 -7.19 -11.41
C VAL A 86 1.47 -6.33 -12.14
N SER A 87 1.78 -5.18 -11.57
CA SER A 87 2.81 -4.28 -12.10
C SER A 87 3.80 -3.91 -11.01
N LEU A 88 5.08 -3.98 -11.35
CA LEU A 88 6.19 -3.54 -10.53
C LEU A 88 6.87 -2.34 -11.20
N THR A 89 6.88 -1.20 -10.53
CA THR A 89 7.80 -0.11 -10.85
C THR A 89 9.08 -0.32 -10.07
N VAL A 90 10.21 -0.33 -10.76
CA VAL A 90 11.56 -0.44 -10.19
C VAL A 90 12.25 0.90 -10.35
N ILE A 91 12.76 1.46 -9.27
CA ILE A 91 13.43 2.77 -9.25
C ILE A 91 14.88 2.58 -8.80
N GLN A 92 15.84 3.04 -9.62
CA GLN A 92 17.26 3.02 -9.30
C GLN A 92 17.61 3.89 -8.07
N PHE A 93 18.69 3.55 -7.38
CA PHE A 93 19.23 4.40 -6.31
C PHE A 93 20.10 5.53 -6.90
N SER A 94 20.51 6.49 -6.07
CA SER A 94 21.16 7.75 -6.44
C SER A 94 22.33 7.69 -7.47
N THR A 95 23.07 6.60 -7.51
CA THR A 95 24.17 6.41 -8.49
C THR A 95 23.78 5.55 -9.68
N GLY A 96 22.68 4.80 -9.55
CA GLY A 96 22.23 3.81 -10.50
C GLY A 96 23.16 2.60 -10.63
N GLY A 97 22.79 1.69 -11.53
CA GLY A 97 23.53 0.45 -11.82
C GLY A 97 23.23 -0.72 -10.89
N GLN A 98 22.21 -0.61 -10.04
CA GLN A 98 21.76 -1.74 -9.23
C GLN A 98 21.02 -2.76 -10.11
N THR A 99 21.17 -4.04 -9.76
CA THR A 99 20.56 -5.15 -10.49
C THR A 99 19.63 -5.97 -9.59
N ILE A 100 18.62 -6.59 -10.21
CA ILE A 100 17.69 -7.50 -9.55
C ILE A 100 18.06 -8.95 -9.85
N THR A 101 18.16 -9.76 -8.80
CA THR A 101 17.99 -11.22 -8.92
C THR A 101 16.50 -11.53 -8.82
N TRP A 102 15.89 -11.84 -9.96
CA TRP A 102 14.45 -12.07 -10.05
C TRP A 102 14.06 -13.44 -9.48
N PRO A 103 12.82 -13.58 -8.96
CA PRO A 103 12.25 -14.91 -8.70
C PRO A 103 12.02 -15.65 -10.03
N THR A 104 11.54 -16.89 -9.98
CA THR A 104 11.22 -17.66 -11.18
C THR A 104 10.13 -16.97 -11.99
N ILE A 105 10.52 -16.39 -13.13
CA ILE A 105 9.64 -15.70 -14.08
C ILE A 105 9.89 -16.30 -15.47
N LYS A 106 8.81 -16.57 -16.20
CA LYS A 106 8.86 -16.91 -17.62
C LYS A 106 8.99 -15.64 -18.43
N TRP A 107 10.19 -15.41 -18.94
CA TRP A 107 10.49 -14.31 -19.84
C TRP A 107 10.23 -14.70 -21.29
N PRO A 108 9.59 -13.84 -22.10
CA PRO A 108 9.51 -14.03 -23.55
C PRO A 108 10.91 -14.27 -24.15
N GLY A 109 11.06 -15.35 -24.91
CA GLY A 109 12.36 -15.74 -25.48
C GLY A 109 13.42 -16.20 -24.47
N GLY A 110 13.08 -16.31 -23.18
CA GLY A 110 14.00 -16.72 -22.11
C GLY A 110 15.01 -15.65 -21.69
N VAL A 111 14.80 -14.39 -22.08
CA VAL A 111 15.72 -13.28 -21.81
C VAL A 111 15.12 -12.32 -20.79
N THR A 112 15.82 -12.13 -19.67
CA THR A 112 15.47 -11.11 -18.67
C THR A 112 15.66 -9.70 -19.25
N PRO A 113 14.71 -8.77 -19.07
CA PRO A 113 14.90 -7.37 -19.44
C PRO A 113 16.10 -6.74 -18.73
N THR A 114 16.80 -5.87 -19.44
CA THR A 114 17.84 -5.02 -18.86
C THR A 114 17.19 -3.81 -18.22
N LEU A 115 17.41 -3.63 -16.92
CA LEU A 115 16.98 -2.42 -16.20
C LEU A 115 17.82 -1.21 -16.65
N SER A 116 17.19 -0.05 -16.67
CA SER A 116 17.87 1.24 -16.83
C SER A 116 18.77 1.47 -15.61
N ALA A 117 19.87 2.20 -15.80
CA ALA A 117 20.98 2.25 -14.86
C ALA A 117 21.39 3.68 -14.45
N GLY A 118 20.69 4.69 -14.92
CA GLY A 118 20.84 6.07 -14.50
C GLY A 118 20.27 6.32 -13.11
N ASN A 119 20.51 7.53 -12.63
CA ASN A 119 20.11 7.96 -11.30
C ASN A 119 18.59 8.15 -11.23
N ASN A 120 17.95 7.40 -10.34
CA ASN A 120 16.50 7.33 -10.16
C ASN A 120 15.72 6.79 -11.36
N ASP A 121 16.38 6.29 -12.43
CA ASP A 121 15.68 5.73 -13.59
C ASP A 121 14.58 4.78 -13.15
N GLU A 122 13.43 4.90 -13.80
CA GLU A 122 12.24 4.11 -13.51
C GLU A 122 11.99 3.11 -14.63
N ASP A 123 11.85 1.84 -14.26
CA ASP A 123 11.46 0.77 -15.17
C ASP A 123 10.16 0.13 -14.71
N ASN A 124 9.22 -0.08 -15.64
CA ASN A 124 7.96 -0.75 -15.35
C ASN A 124 7.96 -2.17 -15.91
N VAL A 125 7.67 -3.14 -15.05
CA VAL A 125 7.60 -4.56 -15.40
C VAL A 125 6.21 -5.11 -15.08
N PHE A 126 5.60 -5.77 -16.05
CA PHE A 126 4.24 -6.30 -15.95
C PHE A 126 4.24 -7.82 -16.01
N PHE A 127 3.46 -8.45 -15.12
CA PHE A 127 3.36 -9.90 -15.02
C PHE A 127 1.91 -10.35 -15.00
N ILE A 128 1.66 -11.55 -15.55
CA ILE A 128 0.47 -12.34 -15.24
C ILE A 128 0.87 -13.58 -14.46
N TYR A 129 0.15 -13.91 -13.39
CA TYR A 129 0.31 -15.17 -12.68
C TYR A 129 -0.71 -16.20 -13.18
N ASN A 130 -0.27 -17.32 -13.74
CA ASN A 130 -1.17 -18.34 -14.29
C ASN A 130 -1.66 -19.39 -13.28
N GLY A 131 -1.33 -19.23 -11.99
CA GLY A 131 -1.57 -20.23 -10.94
C GLY A 131 -0.36 -21.12 -10.63
N THR A 132 0.74 -20.96 -11.37
CA THR A 132 2.01 -21.69 -11.14
C THR A 132 3.21 -20.78 -11.33
N ASP A 133 3.28 -20.11 -12.48
CA ASP A 133 4.38 -19.25 -12.88
C ASP A 133 3.93 -17.80 -13.02
N TYR A 134 4.85 -16.87 -12.76
CA TYR A 134 4.77 -15.52 -13.28
C TYR A 134 5.25 -15.51 -14.73
N ILE A 135 4.48 -14.90 -15.61
CA ILE A 135 4.84 -14.70 -17.01
C ILE A 135 4.97 -13.21 -17.24
N ASN A 136 6.12 -12.76 -17.76
CA ASN A 136 6.26 -11.38 -18.15
C ASN A 136 5.40 -11.10 -19.40
N ILE A 137 4.63 -10.02 -19.34
CA ILE A 137 3.71 -9.60 -20.42
C ILE A 137 4.04 -8.21 -20.96
N GLY A 138 5.00 -7.52 -20.35
CA GLY A 138 5.42 -6.19 -20.77
C GLY A 138 6.59 -5.68 -19.96
N PHE A 139 7.40 -4.84 -20.60
CA PHE A 139 8.50 -4.12 -20.00
C PHE A 139 8.61 -2.75 -20.67
N ALA A 140 8.73 -1.69 -19.89
CA ALA A 140 9.02 -0.35 -20.37
C ALA A 140 10.20 0.19 -19.55
N ALA A 141 11.30 0.46 -20.25
CA ALA A 141 12.50 1.03 -19.65
C ALA A 141 12.44 2.56 -19.67
N ASP A 142 13.07 3.18 -18.66
CA ASP A 142 13.32 4.62 -18.58
C ASP A 142 12.05 5.45 -18.84
N VAL A 143 11.04 5.26 -17.99
CA VAL A 143 9.72 5.90 -18.16
C VAL A 143 9.62 7.27 -17.46
N GLN A 144 10.76 7.90 -17.15
CA GLN A 144 10.82 9.24 -16.55
C GLN A 144 10.44 10.39 -17.51
#